data_AF-A0A563ER81-F1
#
_entry.id   AF-A0A563ER81-F1
#
_cell.length_a   1.000
_cell.length_b   1.000
_cell.length_c   1.000
_cell.angle_alpha   90.00
_cell.angle_beta   90.00
_cell.angle_gamma   90.00
#
_symmetry.space_group_name_H-M   'P 1'
#
loop_
_entity.id
_entity.type
_entity.pdbx_description
1 polymer ?
#
loop_
_entity_poly.entity_id
_entity_poly.type
_entity_poly.pdbx_seq_one_letter_code
_entity_poly.pdbx_strand_id
1 'polypeptide(L)'
;MKSALALGLAATALATGLSLATTPSALAWNNLPCQSGGPTQSDQAVASSLSGKLNGRLKGGVNAYQMSCARAIVDVVKARGLDEHTAAIAITTTIVETNIKNLDGGDRDSRGLFQQRPSMNWGTPEQVVDPVHATNEFINHLVKVSNWHSKPIGEVCQDVQHSGTPTAYYGQAHDGEVIADALWGAGAPSKAALYSSDFNGNGSTDYAVWRESDLMYNILFDSGGEYVRDWGSPGEIPVAGDFNGNGNSDYVTFTQETGMWHILFDDGGVYDRQWGNPGDIPVAGDFNGNGKSDYVTYRPSDGTWHILFDDGGFYERQWGSPGEIPVGGDFNGNGHSDYVTYSPEDGVWHILFDSGGVYERQWGSPGEVPVSGDFNGNGNADYVTYRPEDGMWRILFDDGSGVYERPYGGPNYRPI
;
A
#
# COMPACT_ATOMS: atom_id res chain seq x y z
N MET A 1 65.99 -40.69 41.90
CA MET A 1 64.95 -39.63 41.83
C MET A 1 64.78 -39.30 40.35
N LYS A 2 63.79 -39.94 39.72
CA LYS A 2 62.51 -39.35 39.26
C LYS A 2 62.65 -38.56 37.93
N SER A 3 61.97 -39.11 36.91
CA SER A 3 61.33 -38.47 35.74
C SER A 3 62.26 -38.07 34.56
N ALA A 4 62.24 -38.76 33.41
CA ALA A 4 61.22 -38.90 32.33
C ALA A 4 61.60 -37.99 31.13
N LEU A 5 62.14 -38.56 30.05
CA LEU A 5 61.48 -39.02 28.81
C LEU A 5 61.23 -37.89 27.79
N ALA A 6 61.87 -37.97 26.62
CA ALA A 6 61.21 -37.83 25.30
C ALA A 6 62.23 -38.05 24.16
N LEU A 7 62.08 -39.20 23.49
CA LEU A 7 62.55 -39.46 22.11
C LEU A 7 61.56 -38.79 21.14
N GLY A 8 62.07 -38.17 20.07
CA GLY A 8 61.25 -37.70 18.94
C GLY A 8 61.98 -37.97 17.62
N LEU A 9 61.50 -39.00 16.91
CA LEU A 9 61.97 -39.48 15.60
C LEU A 9 61.59 -38.53 14.46
N ALA A 10 62.41 -38.56 13.41
CA ALA A 10 62.23 -37.88 12.12
C ALA A 10 61.14 -38.52 11.24
N ALA A 11 60.51 -37.73 10.36
CA ALA A 11 59.81 -38.24 9.18
C ALA A 11 59.91 -37.27 7.99
N THR A 12 60.64 -37.72 6.98
CA THR A 12 60.69 -37.26 5.59
C THR A 12 59.31 -37.24 4.93
N ALA A 13 58.93 -36.12 4.31
CA ALA A 13 57.67 -35.97 3.57
C ALA A 13 57.81 -36.51 2.14
N LEU A 14 56.93 -37.44 1.74
CA LEU A 14 56.71 -37.83 0.34
C LEU A 14 55.92 -36.72 -0.37
N ALA A 15 56.45 -36.26 -1.50
CA ALA A 15 55.73 -35.41 -2.45
C ALA A 15 54.89 -36.29 -3.39
N THR A 16 53.59 -36.40 -3.14
CA THR A 16 52.62 -36.93 -4.09
C THR A 16 52.14 -35.80 -5.01
N GLY A 17 52.28 -36.00 -6.33
CA GLY A 17 51.79 -35.07 -7.34
C GLY A 17 50.27 -34.96 -7.28
N LEU A 18 49.78 -33.78 -6.91
CA LEU A 18 48.36 -33.45 -6.97
C LEU A 18 48.06 -32.99 -8.41
N SER A 19 47.40 -33.86 -9.19
CA SER A 19 46.72 -33.44 -10.41
C SER A 19 45.64 -32.41 -10.02
N LEU A 20 45.85 -31.14 -10.35
CA LEU A 20 44.82 -30.11 -10.27
C LEU A 20 43.71 -30.48 -11.27
N ALA A 21 42.64 -31.09 -10.76
CA ALA A 21 41.41 -31.22 -11.52
C ALA A 21 40.94 -29.79 -11.89
N THR A 22 40.87 -29.49 -13.18
CA THR A 22 40.21 -28.28 -13.67
C THR A 22 38.75 -28.34 -13.24
N THR A 23 38.36 -27.49 -12.30
CA THR A 23 36.97 -27.33 -11.89
C THR A 23 36.14 -26.97 -13.11
N PRO A 24 35.02 -27.67 -13.41
CA PRO A 24 34.16 -27.27 -14.51
C PRO A 24 33.59 -25.88 -14.20
N SER A 25 33.74 -24.95 -15.15
CA SER A 25 33.07 -23.65 -15.10
C SER A 25 31.57 -23.87 -15.01
N ALA A 26 30.90 -23.29 -14.01
CA ALA A 26 29.45 -23.38 -13.88
C ALA A 26 28.78 -22.78 -15.13
N LEU A 27 27.88 -23.54 -15.77
CA LEU A 27 27.01 -23.05 -16.85
C LEU A 27 26.08 -21.97 -16.28
N ALA A 28 25.88 -20.85 -17.00
CA ALA A 28 24.94 -19.81 -16.61
C ALA A 28 23.51 -20.19 -17.01
N TRP A 29 22.54 -20.01 -16.09
CA TRP A 29 21.12 -20.33 -16.29
C TRP A 29 20.40 -19.28 -17.15
N ASN A 30 19.35 -19.70 -17.87
CA ASN A 30 18.59 -18.81 -18.73
C ASN A 30 17.49 -18.07 -17.98
N ASN A 31 17.20 -16.85 -18.41
CA ASN A 31 16.05 -16.07 -17.95
C ASN A 31 14.78 -16.51 -18.69
N LEU A 32 13.81 -17.01 -17.94
CA LEU A 32 12.45 -17.30 -18.39
C LEU A 32 11.57 -16.05 -18.28
N PRO A 33 10.48 -15.94 -19.07
CA PRO A 33 9.51 -14.86 -18.91
C PRO A 33 8.85 -14.88 -17.53
N CYS A 34 8.54 -13.71 -16.99
CA CYS A 34 7.77 -13.59 -15.75
C CYS A 34 6.29 -13.30 -15.98
N GLN A 35 5.95 -12.87 -17.20
CA GLN A 35 4.61 -12.55 -17.66
C GLN A 35 4.51 -12.97 -19.13
N SER A 36 3.32 -13.38 -19.57
CA SER A 36 3.09 -13.86 -20.94
C SER A 36 3.43 -12.83 -22.03
N GLY A 37 3.29 -11.53 -21.71
CA GLY A 37 3.63 -10.41 -22.59
C GLY A 37 5.07 -9.87 -22.47
N GLY A 38 5.88 -10.41 -21.55
CA GLY A 38 7.22 -9.89 -21.26
C GLY A 38 7.20 -8.48 -20.64
N PRO A 39 8.36 -7.78 -20.67
CA PRO A 39 8.49 -6.44 -20.09
C PRO A 39 7.70 -5.37 -20.86
N THR A 40 7.07 -4.45 -20.13
CA THR A 40 6.25 -3.36 -20.67
C THR A 40 6.95 -2.00 -20.58
N GLN A 41 6.36 -0.95 -21.15
CA GLN A 41 6.83 0.42 -20.99
C GLN A 41 6.71 0.92 -19.54
N SER A 42 5.69 0.48 -18.79
CA SER A 42 5.55 0.78 -17.37
C SER A 42 6.71 0.18 -16.56
N ASP A 43 7.08 -1.07 -16.85
CA ASP A 43 8.24 -1.72 -16.23
C ASP A 43 9.54 -0.98 -16.53
N GLN A 44 9.70 -0.43 -17.74
CA GLN A 44 10.86 0.40 -18.10
C GLN A 44 10.86 1.75 -17.39
N ALA A 45 9.69 2.38 -17.21
CA ALA A 45 9.54 3.65 -16.51
C ALA A 45 9.88 3.50 -15.01
N VAL A 46 9.35 2.48 -14.35
CA VAL A 46 9.69 2.13 -12.96
C VAL A 46 11.17 1.81 -12.84
N ALA A 47 11.74 1.00 -13.74
CA ALA A 47 13.18 0.71 -13.72
C ALA A 47 14.04 1.98 -13.80
N SER A 48 13.61 2.96 -14.59
CA SER A 48 14.31 4.24 -14.75
C SER A 48 14.17 5.13 -13.53
N SER A 49 13.00 5.16 -12.86
CA SER A 49 12.73 5.96 -11.68
C SER A 49 13.52 5.51 -10.44
N LEU A 50 13.96 4.24 -10.44
CA LEU A 50 14.76 3.61 -9.39
C LEU A 50 16.27 3.87 -9.53
N SER A 51 16.70 4.46 -10.65
CA SER A 51 18.11 4.78 -10.89
C SER A 51 18.67 5.69 -9.78
N GLY A 52 19.72 5.23 -9.10
CA GLY A 52 20.35 5.96 -8.00
C GLY A 52 19.65 5.88 -6.64
N LYS A 53 18.48 5.20 -6.54
CA LYS A 53 17.73 5.02 -5.28
C LYS A 53 18.05 3.70 -4.56
N LEU A 54 18.55 2.71 -5.30
CA LEU A 54 18.92 1.40 -4.78
C LEU A 54 20.33 1.41 -4.20
N ASN A 55 20.53 0.73 -3.08
CA ASN A 55 21.80 0.69 -2.35
C ASN A 55 22.35 -0.72 -2.11
N GLY A 56 21.58 -1.76 -2.44
CA GLY A 56 21.97 -3.17 -2.34
C GLY A 56 22.61 -3.72 -3.62
N ARG A 57 22.36 -4.99 -3.93
CA ARG A 57 22.88 -5.70 -5.11
C ARG A 57 22.43 -5.06 -6.42
N LEU A 58 21.30 -4.34 -6.39
CA LEU A 58 20.71 -3.70 -7.55
C LEU A 58 21.09 -2.20 -7.66
N LYS A 59 22.02 -1.71 -6.83
CA LYS A 59 22.56 -0.34 -6.88
C LYS A 59 23.08 0.10 -8.27
N GLY A 60 23.52 -0.86 -9.10
CA GLY A 60 23.94 -0.60 -10.49
C GLY A 60 22.78 -0.29 -11.45
N GLY A 61 21.54 -0.32 -10.96
CA GLY A 61 20.31 -0.16 -11.72
C GLY A 61 19.59 -1.48 -11.92
N VAL A 62 18.28 -1.36 -12.14
CA VAL A 62 17.39 -2.44 -12.57
C VAL A 62 16.94 -2.19 -14.00
N ASN A 63 16.42 -3.21 -14.66
CA ASN A 63 15.85 -3.08 -15.99
C ASN A 63 14.38 -3.52 -16.04
N ALA A 64 13.72 -3.24 -17.17
CA ALA A 64 12.32 -3.58 -17.37
C ALA A 64 12.02 -5.08 -17.18
N TYR A 65 12.97 -5.98 -17.49
CA TYR A 65 12.77 -7.41 -17.26
C TYR A 65 12.64 -7.71 -15.76
N GLN A 66 13.55 -7.20 -14.94
CA GLN A 66 13.47 -7.36 -13.49
C GLN A 66 12.20 -6.73 -12.91
N MET A 67 11.78 -5.56 -13.43
CA MET A 67 10.52 -4.94 -13.00
C MET A 67 9.28 -5.72 -13.44
N SER A 68 9.28 -6.35 -14.62
CA SER A 68 8.18 -7.24 -15.03
C SER A 68 8.06 -8.47 -14.12
N CYS A 69 9.18 -8.95 -13.59
CA CYS A 69 9.22 -10.04 -12.62
C CYS A 69 8.77 -9.59 -11.23
N ALA A 70 9.22 -8.44 -10.76
CA ALA A 70 8.76 -7.84 -9.51
C ALA A 70 7.27 -7.51 -9.57
N ARG A 71 6.76 -7.00 -10.71
CA ARG A 71 5.34 -6.76 -10.94
C ARG A 71 4.53 -8.05 -10.89
N ALA A 72 5.02 -9.14 -11.48
CA ALA A 72 4.35 -10.44 -11.36
C ALA A 72 4.20 -10.90 -9.90
N ILE A 73 5.21 -10.63 -9.07
CA ILE A 73 5.16 -10.89 -7.63
C ILE A 73 4.10 -9.99 -6.97
N VAL A 74 4.15 -8.68 -7.22
CA VAL A 74 3.18 -7.70 -6.68
C VAL A 74 1.75 -8.04 -7.08
N ASP A 75 1.51 -8.41 -8.34
CA ASP A 75 0.19 -8.79 -8.84
C ASP A 75 -0.35 -10.02 -8.10
N VAL A 76 0.50 -11.01 -7.80
CA VAL A 76 0.13 -12.19 -7.00
C VAL A 76 -0.14 -11.82 -5.55
N VAL A 77 0.70 -10.95 -4.96
CA VAL A 77 0.50 -10.47 -3.58
C VAL A 77 -0.83 -9.73 -3.46
N LYS A 78 -1.12 -8.79 -4.39
CA LYS A 78 -2.42 -8.10 -4.47
C LYS A 78 -3.58 -9.07 -4.71
N ALA A 79 -3.41 -10.04 -5.61
CA ALA A 79 -4.43 -11.06 -5.87
C ALA A 79 -4.70 -11.98 -4.67
N ARG A 80 -3.72 -12.11 -3.76
CA ARG A 80 -3.89 -12.78 -2.47
C ARG A 80 -4.47 -11.89 -1.36
N GLY A 81 -4.72 -10.60 -1.64
CA GLY A 81 -5.16 -9.63 -0.64
C GLY A 81 -4.12 -9.36 0.43
N LEU A 82 -2.83 -9.49 0.11
CA LEU A 82 -1.72 -9.21 1.01
C LEU A 82 -1.12 -7.83 0.72
N ASP A 83 -0.34 -7.32 1.67
CA ASP A 83 0.11 -5.94 1.71
C ASP A 83 1.41 -5.65 0.92
N GLU A 84 1.74 -4.35 0.80
CA GLU A 84 2.98 -3.90 0.19
C GLU A 84 4.21 -4.51 0.89
N HIS A 85 4.15 -4.64 2.21
CA HIS A 85 5.22 -5.25 3.00
C HIS A 85 5.47 -6.72 2.61
N THR A 86 4.42 -7.49 2.31
CA THR A 86 4.54 -8.85 1.75
C THR A 86 5.27 -8.83 0.41
N ALA A 87 4.92 -7.87 -0.47
CA ALA A 87 5.61 -7.70 -1.73
C ALA A 87 7.08 -7.33 -1.51
N ALA A 88 7.40 -6.46 -0.56
CA ALA A 88 8.77 -6.12 -0.19
C ALA A 88 9.58 -7.33 0.30
N ILE A 89 8.99 -8.22 1.12
CA ILE A 89 9.63 -9.46 1.57
C ILE A 89 9.90 -10.42 0.41
N ALA A 90 8.88 -10.64 -0.43
CA ALA A 90 8.99 -11.51 -1.59
C ALA A 90 10.04 -10.98 -2.58
N ILE A 91 9.99 -9.69 -2.91
CA ILE A 91 10.96 -9.02 -3.78
C ILE A 91 12.36 -9.11 -3.17
N THR A 92 12.54 -8.80 -1.88
CA THR A 92 13.83 -8.94 -1.18
C THR A 92 14.40 -10.35 -1.29
N THR A 93 13.55 -11.36 -1.13
CA THR A 93 13.96 -12.76 -1.31
C THR A 93 14.47 -12.99 -2.73
N THR A 94 13.72 -12.57 -3.75
CA THR A 94 14.15 -12.74 -5.14
C THR A 94 15.39 -11.92 -5.51
N ILE A 95 15.66 -10.79 -4.85
CA ILE A 95 16.92 -10.05 -5.03
C ILE A 95 18.10 -10.93 -4.60
N VAL A 96 17.98 -11.62 -3.46
CA VAL A 96 19.06 -12.50 -2.98
C VAL A 96 19.21 -13.76 -3.81
N GLU A 97 18.10 -14.41 -4.14
CA GLU A 97 18.12 -15.70 -4.83
C GLU A 97 18.57 -15.56 -6.28
N THR A 98 18.09 -14.52 -6.98
CA THR A 98 18.22 -14.44 -8.45
C THR A 98 18.52 -13.04 -8.98
N ASN A 99 18.60 -12.02 -8.13
CA ASN A 99 18.54 -10.60 -8.54
C ASN A 99 17.24 -10.29 -9.31
N ILE A 100 16.11 -10.86 -8.88
CA ILE A 100 14.78 -10.73 -9.50
C ILE A 100 14.76 -11.26 -10.95
N LYS A 101 15.27 -12.49 -11.14
CA LYS A 101 15.28 -13.16 -12.45
C LYS A 101 14.62 -14.52 -12.34
N ASN A 102 13.69 -14.82 -13.24
CA ASN A 102 13.07 -16.14 -13.26
C ASN A 102 13.99 -17.12 -13.99
N LEU A 103 14.73 -17.96 -13.27
CA LEU A 103 15.77 -18.82 -13.85
C LEU A 103 15.28 -20.24 -14.14
N ASP A 104 15.72 -20.83 -15.24
CA ASP A 104 15.41 -22.23 -15.59
C ASP A 104 16.19 -23.29 -14.77
N GLY A 105 17.15 -22.86 -13.96
CA GLY A 105 17.99 -23.72 -13.13
C GLY A 105 18.70 -22.98 -12.00
N GLY A 106 19.44 -23.75 -11.21
CA GLY A 106 20.02 -23.33 -9.94
C GLY A 106 20.88 -24.41 -9.27
N ASP A 107 21.14 -24.27 -7.97
CA ASP A 107 21.81 -25.32 -7.20
C ASP A 107 20.90 -26.55 -7.04
N ARG A 108 21.47 -27.74 -7.27
CA ARG A 108 20.72 -29.02 -7.31
C ARG A 108 19.56 -28.97 -8.30
N ASP A 109 18.32 -28.97 -7.81
CA ASP A 109 17.09 -28.91 -8.59
C ASP A 109 16.30 -27.60 -8.34
N SER A 110 16.94 -26.57 -7.77
CA SER A 110 16.30 -25.27 -7.57
C SER A 110 16.07 -24.54 -8.89
N ARG A 111 14.91 -23.88 -9.02
CA ARG A 111 14.54 -23.07 -10.19
C ARG A 111 13.65 -21.90 -9.80
N GLY A 112 13.47 -20.99 -10.74
CA GLY A 112 12.53 -19.88 -10.66
C GLY A 112 12.99 -18.71 -9.80
N LEU A 113 12.11 -17.72 -9.63
CA LEU A 113 12.36 -16.46 -8.94
C LEU A 113 12.92 -16.64 -7.51
N PHE A 114 12.41 -17.63 -6.79
CA PHE A 114 12.72 -17.92 -5.39
C PHE A 114 13.70 -19.10 -5.22
N GLN A 115 14.22 -19.67 -6.31
CA GLN A 115 15.08 -20.86 -6.27
C GLN A 115 14.46 -22.02 -5.46
N GLN A 116 13.17 -22.28 -5.69
CA GLN A 116 12.41 -23.33 -5.02
C GLN A 116 12.76 -24.70 -5.58
N ARG A 117 12.74 -25.73 -4.72
CA ARG A 117 13.19 -27.09 -5.06
C ARG A 117 12.02 -28.07 -5.09
N PRO A 118 11.73 -28.69 -6.25
CA PRO A 118 10.72 -29.74 -6.33
C PRO A 118 10.95 -30.90 -5.38
N SER A 119 12.20 -31.33 -5.18
CA SER A 119 12.55 -32.39 -4.22
C SER A 119 12.29 -32.04 -2.76
N MET A 120 12.10 -30.76 -2.44
CA MET A 120 11.71 -30.28 -1.11
C MET A 120 10.22 -29.94 -1.04
N ASN A 121 9.43 -30.43 -2.01
CA ASN A 121 7.97 -30.32 -2.05
C ASN A 121 7.42 -28.89 -2.23
N TRP A 122 8.17 -28.01 -2.89
CA TRP A 122 7.70 -26.67 -3.30
C TRP A 122 6.84 -26.66 -4.58
N GLY A 123 6.68 -27.82 -5.23
CA GLY A 123 5.94 -27.96 -6.50
C GLY A 123 6.68 -28.84 -7.51
N THR A 124 6.11 -29.06 -8.70
CA THR A 124 6.82 -29.74 -9.80
C THR A 124 7.84 -28.80 -10.47
N PRO A 125 8.79 -29.32 -11.28
CA PRO A 125 9.75 -28.48 -12.01
C PRO A 125 9.11 -27.38 -12.87
N GLU A 126 7.93 -27.63 -13.44
CA GLU A 126 7.18 -26.67 -14.24
C GLU A 126 6.50 -25.61 -13.37
N GLN A 127 6.02 -26.02 -12.20
CA GLN A 127 5.34 -25.12 -11.25
C GLN A 127 6.32 -24.14 -10.60
N VAL A 128 7.52 -24.57 -10.20
CA VAL A 128 8.48 -23.69 -9.51
C VAL A 128 9.09 -22.61 -10.41
N VAL A 129 8.96 -22.72 -11.74
CA VAL A 129 9.37 -21.68 -12.70
C VAL A 129 8.20 -20.79 -13.16
N ASP A 130 6.96 -21.11 -12.78
CA ASP A 130 5.81 -20.24 -12.97
C ASP A 130 5.80 -19.20 -11.83
N PRO A 131 5.98 -17.90 -12.13
CA PRO A 131 5.98 -16.85 -11.11
C PRO A 131 4.73 -16.81 -10.25
N VAL A 132 3.56 -17.16 -10.79
CA VAL A 132 2.31 -17.15 -10.04
C VAL A 132 2.33 -18.27 -9.00
N HIS A 133 2.63 -19.50 -9.41
CA HIS A 133 2.76 -20.63 -8.49
C HIS A 133 3.88 -20.40 -7.47
N ALA A 134 5.08 -20.05 -7.94
CA ALA A 134 6.25 -19.90 -7.08
C ALA A 134 6.05 -18.82 -6.01
N THR A 135 5.44 -17.69 -6.37
CA THR A 135 5.10 -16.62 -5.42
C THR A 135 4.03 -17.09 -4.43
N ASN A 136 2.99 -17.80 -4.90
CA ASN A 136 1.97 -18.36 -4.01
C ASN A 136 2.56 -19.35 -3.00
N GLU A 137 3.43 -20.26 -3.44
CA GLU A 137 4.10 -21.21 -2.54
C GLU A 137 5.04 -20.51 -1.56
N PHE A 138 5.82 -19.53 -2.01
CA PHE A 138 6.63 -18.71 -1.10
C PHE A 138 5.75 -18.09 0.00
N ILE A 139 4.65 -17.46 -0.38
CA ILE A 139 3.72 -16.83 0.55
C ILE A 139 3.07 -17.88 1.48
N ASN A 140 2.76 -19.09 1.00
CA ASN A 140 2.20 -20.18 1.82
C ASN A 140 3.13 -20.60 2.97
N HIS A 141 4.44 -20.41 2.79
CA HIS A 141 5.43 -20.61 3.85
C HIS A 141 5.62 -19.35 4.69
N LEU A 142 5.69 -18.17 4.05
CA LEU A 142 5.78 -16.87 4.71
C LEU A 142 4.74 -16.68 5.81
N VAL A 143 3.46 -16.90 5.49
CA VAL A 143 2.36 -16.65 6.44
C VAL A 143 2.37 -17.58 7.66
N LYS A 144 3.18 -18.65 7.64
CA LYS A 144 3.37 -19.56 8.78
C LYS A 144 4.51 -19.13 9.70
N VAL A 145 5.37 -18.21 9.28
CA VAL A 145 6.46 -17.67 10.10
C VAL A 145 5.84 -16.80 11.18
N SER A 146 6.12 -17.08 12.46
CA SER A 146 5.55 -16.28 13.54
C SER A 146 6.04 -14.84 13.50
N ASN A 147 5.11 -13.89 13.64
CA ASN A 147 5.35 -12.44 13.67
C ASN A 147 6.07 -11.91 12.42
N TRP A 148 5.87 -12.54 11.27
CA TRP A 148 6.57 -12.17 10.03
C TRP A 148 6.34 -10.71 9.62
N HIS A 149 5.17 -10.13 9.90
CA HIS A 149 4.87 -8.73 9.59
C HIS A 149 5.71 -7.70 10.37
N SER A 150 6.24 -8.05 11.54
CA SER A 150 6.96 -7.12 12.42
C SER A 150 8.44 -7.48 12.61
N LYS A 151 8.88 -8.58 12.02
CA LYS A 151 10.28 -8.98 11.98
C LYS A 151 11.03 -8.21 10.89
N PRO A 152 12.34 -7.98 11.04
CA PRO A 152 13.15 -7.45 9.95
C PRO A 152 12.99 -8.32 8.70
N ILE A 153 12.73 -7.73 7.54
CA ILE A 153 12.49 -8.46 6.28
C ILE A 153 13.56 -9.53 6.03
N GLY A 154 14.83 -9.21 6.29
CA GLY A 154 15.93 -10.16 6.09
C GLY A 154 15.85 -11.41 6.99
N GLU A 155 15.32 -11.27 8.20
CA GLU A 155 15.06 -12.38 9.12
C GLU A 155 13.90 -13.23 8.63
N VAL A 156 12.82 -12.59 8.17
CA VAL A 156 11.65 -13.27 7.62
C VAL A 156 12.00 -14.07 6.37
N CYS A 157 12.74 -13.47 5.43
CA CYS A 157 13.20 -14.15 4.23
C CYS A 157 13.98 -15.43 4.59
N GLN A 158 14.85 -15.35 5.60
CA GLN A 158 15.60 -16.50 6.09
C GLN A 158 14.72 -17.54 6.78
N ASP A 159 13.75 -17.12 7.60
CA ASP A 159 12.80 -18.02 8.27
C ASP A 159 11.89 -18.76 7.27
N VAL A 160 11.66 -18.18 6.08
CA VAL A 160 10.93 -18.86 5.00
C VAL A 160 11.85 -19.82 4.25
N GLN A 161 12.96 -19.30 3.73
CA GLN A 161 13.82 -20.03 2.79
C GLN A 161 14.77 -21.01 3.47
N HIS A 162 15.07 -20.81 4.76
CA HIS A 162 16.04 -21.58 5.52
C HIS A 162 17.40 -21.71 4.79
N SER A 163 17.86 -20.61 4.20
CA SER A 163 19.08 -20.58 3.38
C SER A 163 20.34 -20.84 4.22
N GLY A 164 21.39 -21.37 3.58
CA GLY A 164 22.69 -21.59 4.20
C GLY A 164 23.48 -20.31 4.50
N THR A 165 22.98 -19.14 4.09
CA THR A 165 23.58 -17.82 4.34
C THR A 165 22.57 -16.86 4.99
N PRO A 166 22.31 -17.01 6.30
CA PRO A 166 21.20 -16.33 6.98
C PRO A 166 21.18 -14.81 6.86
N THR A 167 22.34 -14.16 6.75
CA THR A 167 22.43 -12.70 6.76
C THR A 167 22.32 -12.06 5.37
N ALA A 168 22.20 -12.85 4.30
CA ALA A 168 22.28 -12.35 2.92
C ALA A 168 21.11 -11.41 2.54
N TYR A 169 19.94 -11.61 3.16
CA TYR A 169 18.71 -10.85 2.88
C TYR A 169 18.68 -9.47 3.54
N TYR A 170 19.31 -9.30 4.70
CA TYR A 170 19.26 -8.04 5.45
C TYR A 170 19.77 -6.84 4.65
N GLY A 171 20.85 -7.03 3.88
CA GLY A 171 21.41 -5.96 3.05
C GLY A 171 20.60 -5.65 1.79
N GLN A 172 19.49 -6.37 1.54
CA GLN A 172 18.65 -6.20 0.35
C GLN A 172 17.23 -5.71 0.67
N ALA A 173 16.86 -5.64 1.95
CA ALA A 173 15.53 -5.21 2.39
C ALA A 173 15.16 -3.83 1.83
N HIS A 174 16.08 -2.86 1.94
CA HIS A 174 15.90 -1.51 1.38
C HIS A 174 15.57 -1.53 -0.12
N ASP A 175 16.32 -2.30 -0.92
CA ASP A 175 16.05 -2.37 -2.36
C ASP A 175 14.69 -3.05 -2.64
N GLY A 176 14.31 -4.04 -1.84
CA GLY A 176 13.03 -4.73 -1.97
C GLY A 176 11.83 -3.86 -1.60
N GLU A 177 11.94 -3.07 -0.54
CA GLU A 177 10.94 -2.08 -0.10
C GLU A 177 10.76 -0.99 -1.17
N VAL A 178 11.85 -0.38 -1.64
CA VAL A 178 11.79 0.69 -2.66
C VAL A 178 11.23 0.20 -4.01
N ILE A 179 11.48 -1.06 -4.38
CA ILE A 179 10.91 -1.66 -5.60
C ILE A 179 9.44 -2.02 -5.40
N ALA A 180 9.07 -2.52 -4.22
CA ALA A 180 7.68 -2.84 -3.89
C ALA A 180 6.83 -1.57 -3.94
N ASP A 181 7.20 -0.51 -3.22
CA ASP A 181 6.55 0.82 -3.22
C ASP A 181 6.31 1.35 -4.64
N ALA A 182 7.38 1.40 -5.43
CA ALA A 182 7.31 1.91 -6.80
C ALA A 182 6.38 1.11 -7.73
N LEU A 183 6.13 -0.18 -7.45
CA LEU A 183 5.22 -1.03 -8.21
C LEU A 183 3.84 -1.17 -7.55
N TRP A 184 3.75 -0.91 -6.25
CA TRP A 184 2.52 -0.93 -5.48
C TRP A 184 1.61 0.23 -5.92
N GLY A 185 2.19 1.42 -6.10
CA GLY A 185 1.50 2.62 -6.60
C GLY A 185 1.44 2.79 -8.14
N ALA A 186 2.14 1.97 -8.93
CA ALA A 186 2.20 2.10 -10.40
C ALA A 186 0.94 1.59 -11.16
N GLY A 187 -0.18 1.45 -10.47
CA GLY A 187 -1.46 1.05 -11.07
C GLY A 187 -2.63 1.04 -10.10
N ALA A 188 -2.95 2.19 -9.48
CA ALA A 188 -4.28 2.60 -8.99
C ALA A 188 -4.17 3.95 -8.23
N PRO A 189 -5.12 4.88 -8.39
CA PRO A 189 -5.17 6.12 -7.60
C PRO A 189 -5.67 5.86 -6.17
N SER A 190 -4.92 6.30 -5.16
CA SER A 190 -5.37 6.36 -3.75
C SER A 190 -6.26 7.58 -3.53
N LYS A 191 -7.55 7.38 -3.19
CA LYS A 191 -8.52 8.46 -2.97
C LYS A 191 -9.45 8.09 -1.80
N ALA A 192 -9.48 8.93 -0.77
CA ALA A 192 -10.44 8.92 0.33
C ALA A 192 -11.25 10.23 0.27
N ALA A 193 -12.49 10.25 0.79
CA ALA A 193 -13.34 11.44 0.84
C ALA A 193 -14.27 11.39 2.07
N LEU A 194 -14.52 12.56 2.70
CA LEU A 194 -14.88 12.71 4.12
C LEU A 194 -15.99 13.73 4.38
N TYR A 195 -16.88 13.45 5.33
CA TYR A 195 -17.73 14.51 5.90
C TYR A 195 -17.00 15.26 7.03
N SER A 196 -16.95 16.58 6.84
CA SER A 196 -16.49 17.65 7.74
C SER A 196 -15.00 17.59 8.10
N SER A 197 -14.22 18.43 7.41
CA SER A 197 -12.87 18.90 7.77
C SER A 197 -12.96 20.25 8.52
N ASP A 198 -13.91 20.43 9.46
CA ASP A 198 -13.91 21.59 10.35
C ASP A 198 -12.92 21.37 11.51
N PHE A 199 -11.66 21.70 11.27
CA PHE A 199 -10.59 21.49 12.27
C PHE A 199 -10.58 22.56 13.36
N ASN A 200 -11.39 23.62 13.23
CA ASN A 200 -11.38 24.77 14.14
C ASN A 200 -12.72 25.03 14.86
N GLY A 201 -13.75 24.23 14.57
CA GLY A 201 -15.04 24.20 15.25
C GLY A 201 -15.92 25.41 14.96
N ASN A 202 -15.76 26.04 13.80
CA ASN A 202 -16.54 27.23 13.44
C ASN A 202 -17.83 26.92 12.67
N GLY A 203 -18.08 25.64 12.39
CA GLY A 203 -19.23 25.13 11.65
C GLY A 203 -19.08 25.26 10.14
N SER A 204 -17.86 25.36 9.61
CA SER A 204 -17.57 25.43 8.18
C SER A 204 -16.40 24.51 7.83
N THR A 205 -16.46 23.90 6.65
CA THR A 205 -15.41 22.97 6.20
C THR A 205 -14.12 23.73 5.86
N ASP A 206 -12.99 23.29 6.43
CA ASP A 206 -11.66 23.77 6.07
C ASP A 206 -11.06 22.97 4.90
N TYR A 207 -10.07 23.55 4.24
CA TYR A 207 -9.36 22.89 3.16
C TYR A 207 -8.17 22.13 3.75
N ALA A 208 -8.16 20.80 3.65
CA ALA A 208 -7.07 19.99 4.15
C ALA A 208 -6.37 19.23 3.03
N VAL A 209 -5.04 19.24 3.06
CA VAL A 209 -4.21 18.42 2.19
C VAL A 209 -3.12 17.72 2.98
N TRP A 210 -2.87 16.46 2.66
CA TRP A 210 -1.78 15.69 3.24
C TRP A 210 -0.63 15.58 2.25
N ARG A 211 0.57 15.90 2.69
CA ARG A 211 1.74 15.94 1.81
C ARG A 211 2.59 14.70 1.98
N GLU A 212 2.75 13.95 0.90
CA GLU A 212 3.45 12.65 0.89
C GLU A 212 4.92 12.73 1.33
N SER A 213 5.57 13.85 1.06
CA SER A 213 7.01 13.99 1.28
C SER A 213 7.43 14.08 2.76
N ASP A 214 6.49 14.45 3.62
CA ASP A 214 6.70 14.78 5.03
C ASP A 214 5.55 14.33 5.93
N LEU A 215 4.49 13.73 5.37
CA LEU A 215 3.41 13.08 6.09
C LEU A 215 2.61 14.04 6.99
N MET A 216 2.55 15.32 6.62
CA MET A 216 1.88 16.34 7.42
C MET A 216 0.51 16.71 6.85
N TYR A 217 -0.46 16.90 7.73
CA TYR A 217 -1.71 17.61 7.45
C TYR A 217 -1.41 19.09 7.30
N ASN A 218 -1.76 19.66 6.16
CA ASN A 218 -1.69 21.10 5.90
C ASN A 218 -3.12 21.61 5.73
N ILE A 219 -3.59 22.39 6.68
CA ILE A 219 -4.96 22.89 6.75
C ILE A 219 -4.95 24.38 6.47
N LEU A 220 -5.82 24.80 5.57
CA LEU A 220 -6.13 26.20 5.31
C LEU A 220 -7.55 26.43 5.79
N PHE A 221 -7.67 27.20 6.86
CA PHE A 221 -8.98 27.51 7.43
C PHE A 221 -9.85 28.28 6.42
N ASP A 222 -11.14 28.00 6.42
CA ASP A 222 -12.13 28.72 5.61
C ASP A 222 -12.03 30.25 5.85
N SER A 223 -11.87 30.62 7.13
CA SER A 223 -11.72 31.98 7.66
C SER A 223 -10.32 32.58 7.42
N GLY A 224 -9.40 31.79 6.88
CA GLY A 224 -8.03 32.15 6.58
C GLY A 224 -7.04 31.83 7.71
N GLY A 225 -5.78 31.62 7.31
CA GLY A 225 -4.73 31.11 8.20
C GLY A 225 -4.43 29.64 7.90
N GLU A 226 -3.17 29.26 8.09
CA GLU A 226 -2.71 27.90 7.85
C GLU A 226 -2.29 27.24 9.16
N TYR A 227 -2.59 25.95 9.28
CA TYR A 227 -2.19 25.12 10.39
C TYR A 227 -1.58 23.82 9.85
N VAL A 228 -0.50 23.37 10.47
CA VAL A 228 0.18 22.14 10.09
C VAL A 228 0.20 21.20 11.28
N ARG A 229 -0.23 19.96 11.06
CA ARG A 229 -0.22 18.91 12.07
C ARG A 229 0.61 17.73 11.58
N ASP A 230 1.55 17.32 12.42
CA ASP A 230 2.33 16.10 12.24
C ASP A 230 1.49 14.91 12.72
N TRP A 231 0.98 14.14 11.76
CA TRP A 231 0.22 12.91 12.03
C TRP A 231 0.22 12.02 10.78
N GLY A 232 0.75 10.80 10.94
CA GLY A 232 0.76 9.76 9.92
C GLY A 232 2.12 9.11 9.71
N SER A 233 2.10 7.98 9.03
CA SER A 233 3.28 7.20 8.64
C SER A 233 3.30 6.96 7.11
N PRO A 234 4.46 6.64 6.52
CA PRO A 234 4.52 6.27 5.10
C PRO A 234 3.57 5.11 4.78
N GLY A 235 2.83 5.21 3.70
CA GLY A 235 1.89 4.18 3.24
C GLY A 235 0.47 4.30 3.81
N GLU A 236 0.26 5.10 4.86
CA GLU A 236 -1.08 5.29 5.42
C GLU A 236 -1.95 6.20 4.53
N ILE A 237 -3.27 6.04 4.65
CA ILE A 237 -4.27 6.85 3.95
C ILE A 237 -4.82 7.90 4.93
N PRO A 238 -4.67 9.20 4.66
CA PRO A 238 -5.22 10.23 5.52
C PRO A 238 -6.74 10.35 5.34
N VAL A 239 -7.43 10.47 6.46
CA VAL A 239 -8.85 10.77 6.61
C VAL A 239 -9.04 11.78 7.76
N ALA A 240 -10.24 12.31 7.92
CA ALA A 240 -10.61 13.28 8.95
C ALA A 240 -12.11 13.19 9.23
N GLY A 241 -12.50 13.53 10.45
CA GLY A 241 -13.89 13.52 10.91
C GLY A 241 -13.94 13.62 12.43
N ASP A 242 -15.07 13.99 13.00
CA ASP A 242 -15.27 14.10 14.46
C ASP A 242 -15.58 12.73 15.08
N PHE A 243 -14.56 11.97 15.50
CA PHE A 243 -14.73 10.62 16.07
C PHE A 243 -15.04 10.65 17.58
N ASN A 244 -14.76 11.75 18.27
CA ASN A 244 -15.02 11.89 19.72
C ASN A 244 -16.33 12.64 20.03
N GLY A 245 -16.94 13.31 19.06
CA GLY A 245 -18.21 14.03 19.14
C GLY A 245 -18.10 15.42 19.78
N ASN A 246 -16.95 16.07 19.66
CA ASN A 246 -16.72 17.39 20.26
C ASN A 246 -17.01 18.56 19.31
N GLY A 247 -17.36 18.28 18.06
CA GLY A 247 -17.69 19.24 17.02
C GLY A 247 -16.52 19.64 16.12
N ASN A 248 -15.31 19.12 16.35
CA ASN A 248 -14.13 19.38 15.55
C ASN A 248 -13.66 18.11 14.84
N SER A 249 -13.03 18.27 13.68
CA SER A 249 -12.44 17.14 12.96
C SER A 249 -11.16 16.66 13.62
N ASP A 250 -11.08 15.36 13.83
CA ASP A 250 -9.87 14.66 14.27
C ASP A 250 -8.94 14.34 13.10
N TYR A 251 -7.65 14.12 13.41
CA TYR A 251 -6.63 13.76 12.44
C TYR A 251 -6.51 12.24 12.40
N VAL A 252 -6.76 11.63 11.25
CA VAL A 252 -6.90 10.17 11.19
C VAL A 252 -6.13 9.58 10.04
N THR A 253 -5.31 8.58 10.29
CA THR A 253 -4.69 7.81 9.21
C THR A 253 -5.15 6.36 9.24
N PHE A 254 -5.17 5.72 8.08
CA PHE A 254 -5.62 4.34 7.92
C PHE A 254 -4.52 3.51 7.28
N THR A 255 -4.09 2.46 7.98
CA THR A 255 -3.17 1.46 7.46
C THR A 255 -3.97 0.46 6.61
N GLN A 256 -3.93 0.64 5.29
CA GLN A 256 -4.73 -0.13 4.33
C GLN A 256 -4.39 -1.62 4.33
N GLU A 257 -3.18 -1.95 4.73
CA GLU A 257 -2.62 -3.30 4.82
C GLU A 257 -3.25 -4.10 5.95
N THR A 258 -3.66 -3.44 7.02
CA THR A 258 -4.16 -4.08 8.23
C THR A 258 -5.62 -3.76 8.50
N GLY A 259 -6.17 -2.66 7.98
CA GLY A 259 -7.45 -2.13 8.41
C GLY A 259 -7.38 -1.38 9.73
N MET A 260 -6.22 -0.81 10.09
CA MET A 260 -6.05 -0.08 11.34
C MET A 260 -6.30 1.40 11.12
N TRP A 261 -7.18 1.98 11.93
CA TRP A 261 -7.42 3.41 12.02
C TRP A 261 -6.59 3.97 13.18
N HIS A 262 -5.86 5.05 12.92
CA HIS A 262 -5.01 5.76 13.87
C HIS A 262 -5.53 7.18 14.02
N ILE A 263 -6.21 7.45 15.13
CA ILE A 263 -6.87 8.73 15.39
C ILE A 263 -6.02 9.51 16.39
N LEU A 264 -5.70 10.75 16.03
CA LEU A 264 -5.26 11.78 16.95
C LEU A 264 -6.40 12.77 17.12
N PHE A 265 -6.97 12.79 18.32
CA PHE A 265 -8.02 13.74 18.65
C PHE A 265 -7.48 15.18 18.57
N ASP A 266 -8.32 16.10 18.12
CA ASP A 266 -7.98 17.52 18.01
C ASP A 266 -7.58 18.12 19.38
N ASP A 267 -8.29 17.73 20.43
CA ASP A 267 -8.06 18.10 21.84
C ASP A 267 -6.95 17.28 22.53
N GLY A 268 -6.40 16.30 21.80
CA GLY A 268 -5.26 15.49 22.17
C GLY A 268 -5.62 14.11 22.71
N GLY A 269 -4.68 13.18 22.54
CA GLY A 269 -4.90 11.76 22.81
C GLY A 269 -4.94 10.97 21.51
N VAL A 270 -4.54 9.71 21.62
CA VAL A 270 -4.45 8.81 20.46
C VAL A 270 -5.35 7.61 20.70
N TYR A 271 -6.09 7.22 19.68
CA TYR A 271 -6.94 6.05 19.69
C TYR A 271 -6.72 5.23 18.42
N ASP A 272 -6.46 3.94 18.60
CA ASP A 272 -6.33 3.00 17.50
C ASP A 272 -7.57 2.11 17.43
N ARG A 273 -8.12 1.94 16.24
CA ARG A 273 -9.26 1.05 15.99
C ARG A 273 -8.99 0.11 14.82
N GLN A 274 -9.08 -1.19 15.09
CA GLN A 274 -9.07 -2.21 14.03
C GLN A 274 -10.46 -2.30 13.40
N TRP A 275 -10.59 -1.91 12.13
CA TRP A 275 -11.81 -2.09 11.34
C TRP A 275 -11.53 -2.03 9.83
N GLY A 276 -12.01 -3.03 9.10
CA GLY A 276 -11.79 -3.17 7.66
C GLY A 276 -10.85 -4.31 7.31
N ASN A 277 -10.76 -4.60 6.01
CA ASN A 277 -9.89 -5.63 5.46
C ASN A 277 -8.77 -5.02 4.61
N PRO A 278 -7.68 -5.77 4.36
CA PRO A 278 -6.61 -5.33 3.46
C PRO A 278 -7.14 -4.88 2.10
N GLY A 279 -6.77 -3.67 1.69
CA GLY A 279 -7.19 -3.10 0.40
C GLY A 279 -8.58 -2.44 0.40
N ASP A 280 -9.32 -2.45 1.51
CA ASP A 280 -10.49 -1.58 1.63
C ASP A 280 -10.05 -0.10 1.67
N ILE A 281 -10.94 0.82 1.29
CA ILE A 281 -10.71 2.27 1.29
C ILE A 281 -11.44 2.89 2.50
N PRO A 282 -10.77 3.70 3.33
CA PRO A 282 -11.43 4.34 4.48
C PRO A 282 -12.32 5.50 4.04
N VAL A 283 -13.45 5.64 4.72
CA VAL A 283 -14.40 6.75 4.61
C VAL A 283 -14.81 7.17 6.02
N ALA A 284 -14.88 8.47 6.27
CA ALA A 284 -15.42 9.01 7.52
C ALA A 284 -16.77 9.68 7.25
N GLY A 285 -17.69 9.56 8.21
CA GLY A 285 -18.99 10.20 8.21
C GLY A 285 -19.90 9.64 9.29
N ASP A 286 -20.91 10.40 9.69
CA ASP A 286 -21.93 9.99 10.66
C ASP A 286 -23.08 9.27 9.94
N PHE A 287 -23.01 7.95 9.81
CA PHE A 287 -24.02 7.17 9.09
C PHE A 287 -25.20 6.79 9.99
N ASN A 288 -25.06 6.85 11.31
CA ASN A 288 -26.14 6.54 12.26
C ASN A 288 -26.85 7.78 12.85
N GLY A 289 -26.36 8.99 12.55
CA GLY A 289 -26.95 10.28 12.92
C GLY A 289 -26.77 10.65 14.38
N ASN A 290 -25.73 10.15 15.06
CA ASN A 290 -25.50 10.40 16.48
C ASN A 290 -24.56 11.59 16.76
N GLY A 291 -24.10 12.26 15.71
CA GLY A 291 -23.19 13.41 15.76
C GLY A 291 -21.71 13.02 15.83
N LYS A 292 -21.34 11.76 15.52
CA LYS A 292 -19.96 11.31 15.44
C LYS A 292 -19.67 10.61 14.14
N SER A 293 -18.41 10.68 13.71
CA SER A 293 -17.91 9.91 12.60
C SER A 293 -17.82 8.43 12.96
N ASP A 294 -18.34 7.61 12.07
CA ASP A 294 -18.24 6.15 12.10
C ASP A 294 -16.98 5.66 11.37
N TYR A 295 -16.57 4.43 11.69
CA TYR A 295 -15.43 3.77 11.04
C TYR A 295 -15.95 3.04 9.80
N VAL A 296 -15.77 3.61 8.62
CA VAL A 296 -16.35 3.05 7.39
C VAL A 296 -15.25 2.62 6.43
N THR A 297 -15.35 1.40 5.92
CA THR A 297 -14.49 0.95 4.83
C THR A 297 -15.29 0.53 3.62
N TYR A 298 -14.81 0.88 2.43
CA TYR A 298 -15.40 0.51 1.15
C TYR A 298 -14.53 -0.54 0.48
N ARG A 299 -15.14 -1.62 0.01
CA ARG A 299 -14.46 -2.70 -0.70
C ARG A 299 -14.48 -2.44 -2.21
N PRO A 300 -13.34 -2.10 -2.84
CA PRO A 300 -13.31 -1.73 -4.25
C PRO A 300 -13.61 -2.90 -5.20
N SER A 301 -13.46 -4.15 -4.73
CA SER A 301 -13.68 -5.33 -5.58
C SER A 301 -15.16 -5.60 -5.87
N ASP A 302 -16.07 -5.15 -5.00
CA ASP A 302 -17.50 -5.45 -5.11
C ASP A 302 -18.43 -4.27 -4.79
N GLY A 303 -17.89 -3.12 -4.37
CA GLY A 303 -18.67 -1.94 -4.03
C GLY A 303 -19.40 -2.05 -2.69
N THR A 304 -18.93 -2.87 -1.75
CA THR A 304 -19.57 -3.01 -0.44
C THR A 304 -18.99 -2.06 0.59
N TRP A 305 -19.86 -1.31 1.25
CA TRP A 305 -19.58 -0.46 2.41
C TRP A 305 -19.73 -1.27 3.70
N HIS A 306 -18.71 -1.23 4.54
CA HIS A 306 -18.63 -1.88 5.85
C HIS A 306 -18.53 -0.80 6.92
N ILE A 307 -19.61 -0.61 7.68
CA ILE A 307 -19.70 0.43 8.69
C ILE A 307 -19.63 -0.22 10.06
N LEU A 308 -18.69 0.26 10.87
CA LEU A 308 -18.68 0.05 12.30
C LEU A 308 -19.03 1.36 12.97
N PHE A 309 -20.19 1.35 13.63
CA PHE A 309 -20.65 2.48 14.41
C PHE A 309 -19.75 2.67 15.63
N ASP A 310 -19.61 3.92 16.08
CA ASP A 310 -18.81 4.26 17.27
C ASP A 310 -19.31 3.54 18.54
N ASP A 311 -20.61 3.24 18.61
CA ASP A 311 -21.26 2.48 19.69
C ASP A 311 -21.03 0.95 19.63
N GLY A 312 -20.35 0.46 18.59
CA GLY A 312 -19.99 -0.94 18.39
C GLY A 312 -20.99 -1.76 17.56
N GLY A 313 -22.08 -1.16 17.08
CA GLY A 313 -22.93 -1.78 16.05
C GLY A 313 -22.22 -1.88 14.70
N PHE A 314 -22.69 -2.76 13.81
CA PHE A 314 -22.16 -2.85 12.44
C PHE A 314 -23.29 -2.91 11.41
N TYR A 315 -23.02 -2.39 10.23
CA TYR A 315 -23.92 -2.43 9.09
C TYR A 315 -23.12 -2.64 7.80
N GLU A 316 -23.73 -3.32 6.84
CA GLU A 316 -23.16 -3.50 5.50
C GLU A 316 -24.14 -3.01 4.45
N ARG A 317 -23.61 -2.30 3.44
CA ARG A 317 -24.41 -1.82 2.32
C ARG A 317 -23.68 -2.03 1.00
N GLN A 318 -24.31 -2.74 0.07
CA GLN A 318 -23.81 -2.80 -1.30
C GLN A 318 -24.25 -1.53 -2.04
N TRP A 319 -23.27 -0.75 -2.49
CA TRP A 319 -23.48 0.45 -3.31
C TRP A 319 -22.21 0.85 -4.06
N GLY A 320 -22.29 0.84 -5.39
CA GLY A 320 -21.20 1.19 -6.29
C GLY A 320 -20.65 0.02 -7.10
N SER A 321 -19.66 0.34 -7.92
CA SER A 321 -19.04 -0.57 -8.90
C SER A 321 -17.52 -0.60 -8.76
N PRO A 322 -16.84 -1.67 -9.22
CA PRO A 322 -15.39 -1.72 -9.21
C PRO A 322 -14.76 -0.55 -9.96
N GLY A 323 -13.83 0.14 -9.32
CA GLY A 323 -13.12 1.31 -9.87
C GLY A 323 -13.74 2.67 -9.52
N GLU A 324 -14.92 2.69 -8.89
CA GLU A 324 -15.47 3.90 -8.31
C GLU A 324 -14.78 4.26 -6.99
N ILE A 325 -14.82 5.54 -6.64
CA ILE A 325 -14.20 6.08 -5.42
C ILE A 325 -15.29 6.41 -4.41
N PRO A 326 -15.22 5.90 -3.17
CA PRO A 326 -16.22 6.15 -2.16
C PRO A 326 -16.05 7.53 -1.52
N VAL A 327 -17.17 8.18 -1.21
CA VAL A 327 -17.27 9.47 -0.54
C VAL A 327 -18.40 9.43 0.50
N GLY A 328 -18.12 9.88 1.73
CA GLY A 328 -19.14 10.04 2.77
C GLY A 328 -19.60 11.49 2.88
N GLY A 329 -20.88 11.74 3.14
CA GLY A 329 -21.39 13.10 3.39
C GLY A 329 -22.92 13.18 3.39
N ASP A 330 -23.48 14.14 4.09
CA ASP A 330 -24.93 14.39 4.11
C ASP A 330 -25.34 15.28 2.93
N PHE A 331 -25.61 14.68 1.77
CA PHE A 331 -25.96 15.43 0.54
C PHE A 331 -27.44 15.82 0.50
N ASN A 332 -28.24 15.38 1.46
CA ASN A 332 -29.69 15.62 1.49
C ASN A 332 -30.17 16.43 2.71
N GLY A 333 -29.28 16.72 3.66
CA GLY A 333 -29.49 17.60 4.80
C GLY A 333 -30.32 16.98 5.92
N ASN A 334 -30.31 15.65 6.07
CA ASN A 334 -31.11 14.97 7.09
C ASN A 334 -30.34 14.64 8.37
N GLY A 335 -29.06 15.01 8.45
CA GLY A 335 -28.17 14.74 9.57
C GLY A 335 -27.50 13.36 9.52
N HIS A 336 -27.60 12.63 8.41
CA HIS A 336 -26.93 11.35 8.19
C HIS A 336 -26.04 11.41 6.94
N SER A 337 -24.91 10.72 7.00
CA SER A 337 -24.05 10.53 5.83
C SER A 337 -24.67 9.55 4.85
N ASP A 338 -24.63 9.94 3.57
CA ASP A 338 -25.10 9.16 2.44
C ASP A 338 -23.99 8.25 1.88
N TYR A 339 -24.41 7.22 1.12
CA TYR A 339 -23.50 6.30 0.45
C TYR A 339 -23.21 6.84 -0.95
N VAL A 340 -22.03 7.43 -1.14
CA VAL A 340 -21.70 8.10 -2.41
C VAL A 340 -20.50 7.46 -3.06
N THR A 341 -20.60 7.18 -4.36
CA THR A 341 -19.45 6.77 -5.17
C THR A 341 -19.25 7.72 -6.33
N TYR A 342 -18.00 7.91 -6.74
CA TYR A 342 -17.63 8.79 -7.84
C TYR A 342 -16.90 7.99 -8.91
N SER A 343 -17.34 8.16 -10.15
CA SER A 343 -16.76 7.55 -11.33
C SER A 343 -15.63 8.46 -11.86
N PRO A 344 -14.35 8.10 -11.65
CA PRO A 344 -13.23 8.99 -12.01
C PRO A 344 -12.99 9.11 -13.51
N GLU A 345 -13.59 8.23 -14.32
CA GLU A 345 -13.41 8.21 -15.77
C GLU A 345 -14.26 9.26 -16.48
N ASP A 346 -15.44 9.57 -15.96
CA ASP A 346 -16.41 10.47 -16.57
C ASP A 346 -16.92 11.58 -15.63
N GLY A 347 -16.61 11.53 -14.34
CA GLY A 347 -16.93 12.57 -13.37
C GLY A 347 -18.37 12.54 -12.85
N VAL A 348 -18.99 11.36 -12.79
CA VAL A 348 -20.34 11.17 -12.26
C VAL A 348 -20.29 10.78 -10.78
N TRP A 349 -21.10 11.44 -9.97
CA TRP A 349 -21.37 11.09 -8.58
C TRP A 349 -22.65 10.27 -8.53
N HIS A 350 -22.59 9.08 -7.92
CA HIS A 350 -23.72 8.18 -7.69
C HIS A 350 -24.03 8.15 -6.19
N ILE A 351 -25.14 8.76 -5.81
CA ILE A 351 -25.57 8.88 -4.42
C ILE A 351 -26.72 7.92 -4.17
N LEU A 352 -26.57 7.12 -3.13
CA LEU A 352 -27.67 6.43 -2.48
C LEU A 352 -27.88 7.09 -1.11
N PHE A 353 -29.03 7.73 -0.96
CA PHE A 353 -29.38 8.36 0.30
C PHE A 353 -29.56 7.31 1.40
N ASP A 354 -29.15 7.62 2.63
CA ASP A 354 -29.32 6.73 3.79
C ASP A 354 -30.81 6.34 3.97
N SER A 355 -31.69 7.33 3.78
CA SER A 355 -33.15 7.24 3.84
C SER A 355 -33.77 6.52 2.63
N GLY A 356 -32.95 6.19 1.63
CA GLY A 356 -33.30 5.53 0.39
C GLY A 356 -33.58 6.50 -0.77
N GLY A 357 -33.47 5.98 -1.99
CA GLY A 357 -33.50 6.78 -3.21
C GLY A 357 -32.10 6.95 -3.79
N VAL A 358 -32.05 7.13 -5.11
CA VAL A 358 -30.79 7.25 -5.87
C VAL A 358 -30.79 8.58 -6.59
N TYR A 359 -29.66 9.26 -6.57
CA TYR A 359 -29.41 10.49 -7.30
C TYR A 359 -28.07 10.41 -8.02
N GLU A 360 -27.99 11.02 -9.20
CA GLU A 360 -26.75 11.12 -9.95
C GLU A 360 -26.45 12.58 -10.26
N ARG A 361 -25.18 12.97 -10.10
CA ARG A 361 -24.71 14.32 -10.40
C ARG A 361 -23.47 14.26 -11.27
N GLN A 362 -23.55 14.88 -12.45
CA GLN A 362 -22.37 15.11 -13.27
C GLN A 362 -21.59 16.31 -12.72
N TRP A 363 -20.43 16.05 -12.11
CA TRP A 363 -19.53 17.09 -11.64
C TRP A 363 -18.10 16.56 -11.51
N GLY A 364 -17.20 17.07 -12.33
CA GLY A 364 -15.79 16.69 -12.29
C GLY A 364 -15.21 16.51 -13.69
N SER A 365 -13.96 16.08 -13.74
CA SER A 365 -13.26 15.74 -14.97
C SER A 365 -12.34 14.53 -14.76
N PRO A 366 -11.97 13.81 -15.83
CA PRO A 366 -11.15 12.62 -15.72
C PRO A 366 -9.85 12.90 -14.94
N GLY A 367 -9.61 12.10 -13.90
CA GLY A 367 -8.43 12.24 -13.03
C GLY A 367 -8.65 13.10 -11.77
N GLU A 368 -9.68 13.95 -11.71
CA GLU A 368 -9.99 14.70 -10.49
C GLU A 368 -10.41 13.74 -9.35
N VAL A 369 -10.07 14.12 -8.12
CA VAL A 369 -10.33 13.37 -6.88
C VAL A 369 -11.60 13.94 -6.24
N PRO A 370 -12.62 13.14 -5.90
CA PRO A 370 -13.80 13.65 -5.21
C PRO A 370 -13.44 13.92 -3.74
N VAL A 371 -14.03 14.98 -3.19
CA VAL A 371 -13.97 15.35 -1.77
C VAL A 371 -15.38 15.77 -1.35
N SER A 372 -15.75 15.60 -0.10
CA SER A 372 -17.03 16.06 0.44
C SER A 372 -16.79 17.05 1.58
N GLY A 373 -17.83 17.81 1.90
CA GLY A 373 -17.80 18.82 2.94
C GLY A 373 -18.81 19.93 2.66
N ASP A 374 -19.27 20.59 3.70
CA ASP A 374 -20.11 21.79 3.62
C ASP A 374 -19.23 23.03 3.54
N PHE A 375 -18.97 23.52 2.34
CA PHE A 375 -18.07 24.66 2.09
C PHE A 375 -18.82 26.00 2.07
N ASN A 376 -20.14 26.01 2.13
CA ASN A 376 -20.97 27.22 2.20
C ASN A 376 -21.69 27.40 3.55
N GLY A 377 -21.60 26.43 4.46
CA GLY A 377 -22.16 26.45 5.81
C GLY A 377 -23.67 26.29 5.86
N ASN A 378 -24.28 25.64 4.86
CA ASN A 378 -25.74 25.48 4.78
C ASN A 378 -26.27 24.20 5.47
N GLY A 379 -25.38 23.36 5.98
CA GLY A 379 -25.66 22.10 6.65
C GLY A 379 -25.65 20.86 5.75
N ASN A 380 -25.38 21.01 4.45
CA ASN A 380 -25.33 19.92 3.47
C ASN A 380 -23.92 19.78 2.89
N ALA A 381 -23.55 18.56 2.51
CA ALA A 381 -22.32 18.30 1.78
C ALA A 381 -22.41 18.82 0.33
N ASP A 382 -21.37 19.52 -0.11
CA ASP A 382 -21.19 19.99 -1.48
C ASP A 382 -20.50 18.94 -2.37
N TYR A 383 -20.64 19.11 -3.69
CA TYR A 383 -19.95 18.27 -4.68
C TYR A 383 -18.58 18.87 -4.98
N VAL A 384 -17.51 18.31 -4.43
CA VAL A 384 -16.18 18.90 -4.53
C VAL A 384 -15.23 17.98 -5.29
N THR A 385 -14.50 18.54 -6.24
CA THR A 385 -13.39 17.83 -6.88
C THR A 385 -12.08 18.57 -6.69
N TYR A 386 -11.01 17.82 -6.47
CA TYR A 386 -9.64 18.29 -6.36
C TYR A 386 -8.84 17.83 -7.57
N ARG A 387 -8.05 18.74 -8.12
CA ARG A 387 -7.22 18.51 -9.29
C ARG A 387 -5.75 18.39 -8.89
N PRO A 388 -5.16 17.18 -8.85
CA PRO A 388 -3.83 16.97 -8.27
C PRO A 388 -2.69 17.67 -9.03
N GLU A 389 -2.84 17.94 -10.32
CA GLU A 389 -1.77 18.55 -11.13
C GLU A 389 -1.44 19.99 -10.73
N ASP A 390 -2.41 20.74 -10.22
CA ASP A 390 -2.24 22.16 -9.88
C ASP A 390 -2.87 22.56 -8.54
N GLY A 391 -3.46 21.59 -7.83
CA GLY A 391 -4.06 21.81 -6.52
C GLY A 391 -5.36 22.60 -6.56
N MET A 392 -6.09 22.57 -7.68
CA MET A 392 -7.36 23.27 -7.79
C MET A 392 -8.49 22.51 -7.11
N TRP A 393 -9.13 23.13 -6.11
CA TRP A 393 -10.40 22.70 -5.54
C TRP A 393 -11.54 23.31 -6.35
N ARG A 394 -12.54 22.52 -6.72
CA ARG A 394 -13.71 22.93 -7.52
C ARG A 394 -14.97 22.46 -6.79
N ILE A 395 -15.67 23.41 -6.19
CA ILE A 395 -16.83 23.19 -5.34
C ILE A 395 -18.07 23.57 -6.12
N LEU A 396 -18.99 22.62 -6.28
CA LEU A 396 -20.34 22.88 -6.77
C LEU A 396 -21.28 22.78 -5.58
N PHE A 397 -21.88 23.91 -5.22
CA PHE A 397 -22.77 23.98 -4.08
C PHE A 397 -24.04 23.16 -4.32
N ASP A 398 -24.44 22.39 -3.31
CA ASP A 398 -25.59 21.48 -3.39
C ASP A 398 -26.90 22.23 -3.70
N ASP A 399 -27.06 23.42 -3.12
CA ASP A 399 -28.22 24.31 -3.22
C ASP A 399 -28.32 25.05 -4.57
N GLY A 400 -27.30 24.89 -5.43
CA GLY A 400 -27.21 25.54 -6.73
C GLY A 400 -26.81 27.02 -6.67
N SER A 401 -26.32 27.51 -5.53
CA SER A 401 -25.84 28.89 -5.37
C SER A 401 -24.61 29.22 -6.24
N GLY A 402 -23.93 28.20 -6.78
CA GLY A 402 -22.95 28.36 -7.85
C GLY A 402 -21.78 27.38 -7.78
N VAL A 403 -20.68 27.79 -8.42
CA VAL A 403 -19.41 27.09 -8.43
C VAL A 403 -18.36 28.01 -7.84
N TYR A 404 -17.50 27.47 -6.98
CA TYR A 404 -16.35 28.14 -6.42
C TYR A 404 -15.08 27.35 -6.71
N GLU A 405 -13.98 28.05 -7.02
CA GLU A 405 -12.69 27.43 -7.29
C GLU A 405 -11.62 28.07 -6.40
N ARG A 406 -10.76 27.23 -5.79
CA ARG A 406 -9.69 27.69 -4.90
C ARG A 406 -8.42 26.85 -5.11
N PRO A 407 -7.28 27.47 -5.47
CA PRO A 407 -6.01 26.76 -5.49
C PRO A 407 -5.48 26.58 -4.05
N TYR A 408 -5.22 25.34 -3.66
CA TYR A 408 -4.57 25.01 -2.39
C TYR A 408 -3.95 23.59 -2.43
N GLY A 409 -2.68 23.46 -2.01
CA GLY A 409 -1.89 22.24 -2.20
C GLY A 409 -1.17 22.21 -3.56
N GLY A 410 -1.10 21.03 -4.19
CA GLY A 410 -0.47 20.86 -5.51
C GLY A 410 -0.01 19.42 -5.75
N PRO A 411 0.96 19.19 -6.64
CA PRO A 411 1.52 17.87 -6.88
C PRO A 411 2.05 17.22 -5.60
N ASN A 412 1.77 15.92 -5.42
CA ASN A 412 2.12 15.12 -4.23
C ASN A 412 1.37 15.48 -2.95
N TYR A 413 0.28 16.24 -3.07
CA TYR A 413 -0.70 16.40 -2.01
C TYR A 413 -1.91 15.52 -2.28
N ARG A 414 -2.42 14.87 -1.22
CA ARG A 414 -3.73 14.22 -1.21
C ARG A 414 -4.74 15.16 -0.58
N PRO A 415 -5.89 15.45 -1.22
CA PRO A 415 -6.96 16.17 -0.54
C PRO A 415 -7.53 15.29 0.57
N ILE A 416 -7.97 15.93 1.64
CA ILE A 416 -8.66 15.32 2.79
C ILE A 416 -10.04 15.95 2.82
#